data_AF-A0AAV7U8F7-F1
#
_entry.id   AF-A0AAV7U8F7-F1
#
_cell.length_a   1.000
_cell.length_b   1.000
_cell.length_c   1.000
_cell.angle_alpha   90.00
_cell.angle_beta   90.00
_cell.angle_gamma   90.00
#
_symmetry.space_group_name_H-M   'P 1'
#
loop_
_entity.id
_entity.type
_entity.pdbx_description
1 polymer ?
#
loop_
_entity_poly.entity_id
_entity_poly.type
_entity_poly.pdbx_seq_one_letter_code
_entity_poly.pdbx_strand_id
1 'polypeptide(L)'
;MNTESTEYTHSNKNTESTECTAGSQGYSTPAKNTESTECTVVSQEYTTSDKNTKSTDCTAVSLVYTTPNKNTKSTECTTVSQEFSTPAKNTKSTECTAPSLEYTTPNKNTKSTECTAVSLEYTTPDKNNKSTDCTAVSLVYTTPKKNTKSTECTALSLEYTTPNKNTKSTECTAVSLEYTTPDKNTKSTECTAGCQEYSTPAKNTESTECTARSLEYTTPNKNTNNTEYTAASLEQTTQAKNTKSTECTALSLEYSTPDKNTKNTECTAVSLEYSTSDKNTKSTECTAGSLEYTAPNKNTKSTECTAVSLEYTTPNKNTKSSECTTVSQEFSTPAKNTKSTECTAPSLEYTTPNKNTKSTECTAVSLEYTTPDKNNKSTDCTAVSLVYTTPKKNTKSTECTALSLEYTTPNKNTKSTECTAVSLEYTTPDKNTKSTECTAGCQEYSTPAKNTESTECTARSLEYTTPNKNTNNTEYTAASLEQTTQAKNTKSTECTALSLEYSTPDKNTKNTECTAVSLEYSTSDKNTKSTECTAGSLEYTAPNKNTKSTECTAVSLEYTTPNKNAKTTEYTAASLE
;
A
#
# COMPACT_ATOMS: atom_id res chain seq x y z
N MET A 1 95.71 0.20 -10.07
CA MET A 1 95.71 -0.91 -9.09
C MET A 1 94.45 -1.71 -9.34
N ASN A 2 94.56 -3.01 -9.62
CA ASN A 2 93.39 -3.87 -9.73
C ASN A 2 92.90 -4.22 -8.31
N THR A 3 91.59 -4.19 -8.10
CA THR A 3 90.92 -4.90 -7.00
C THR A 3 90.09 -6.01 -7.62
N GLU A 4 90.48 -7.24 -7.32
CA GLU A 4 89.84 -8.45 -7.85
C GLU A 4 88.44 -8.63 -7.27
N SER A 5 87.46 -8.94 -8.11
CA SER A 5 86.12 -9.36 -7.67
C SER A 5 86.13 -10.87 -7.47
N THR A 6 86.16 -11.33 -6.22
CA THR A 6 86.12 -12.77 -5.88
C THR A 6 84.68 -13.25 -5.72
N GLU A 7 84.20 -14.11 -6.63
CA GLU A 7 82.91 -14.79 -6.48
C GLU A 7 82.99 -15.86 -5.38
N TYR A 8 82.32 -15.61 -4.25
CA TYR A 8 82.03 -16.66 -3.25
C TYR A 8 80.56 -17.09 -3.31
N THR A 9 80.36 -18.40 -3.28
CA THR A 9 79.07 -19.08 -3.25
C THR A 9 78.23 -18.64 -2.04
N HIS A 10 77.02 -18.14 -2.30
CA HIS A 10 76.11 -17.68 -1.25
C HIS A 10 75.47 -18.85 -0.49
N SER A 11 75.64 -18.87 0.83
CA SER A 11 74.96 -19.82 1.71
C SER A 11 73.60 -19.26 2.15
N ASN A 12 72.53 -20.03 1.96
CA ASN A 12 71.16 -19.69 2.40
C ASN A 12 71.11 -19.49 3.93
N LYS A 13 71.18 -18.24 4.41
CA LYS A 13 70.97 -17.88 5.81
C LYS A 13 69.59 -17.21 6.00
N ASN A 14 69.08 -17.26 7.22
CA ASN A 14 68.00 -16.38 7.66
C ASN A 14 68.63 -15.05 8.12
N THR A 15 67.89 -13.96 7.97
CA THR A 15 68.26 -12.65 8.55
C THR A 15 67.32 -12.37 9.72
N GLU A 16 67.89 -12.09 10.88
CA GLU A 16 67.16 -11.78 12.12
C GLU A 16 67.73 -10.46 12.66
N SER A 17 66.85 -9.50 12.95
CA SER A 17 67.20 -8.19 13.50
C SER A 17 66.32 -7.89 14.70
N THR A 18 66.93 -7.93 15.88
CA THR A 18 66.31 -7.58 17.17
C THR A 18 66.84 -6.22 17.58
N GLU A 19 65.94 -5.26 17.86
CA GLU A 19 66.23 -3.85 18.14
C GLU A 19 66.91 -3.11 16.96
N CYS A 20 66.17 -2.25 16.25
CA CYS A 20 66.77 -1.39 15.23
C CYS A 20 66.32 0.07 15.32
N THR A 21 67.28 1.01 15.36
CA THR A 21 67.04 2.46 15.33
C THR A 21 67.84 3.11 14.20
N ALA A 22 67.17 3.67 13.19
CA ALA A 22 67.87 4.24 12.02
C ALA A 22 67.06 5.32 11.27
N GLY A 23 67.78 6.28 10.68
CA GLY A 23 67.17 7.34 9.85
C GLY A 23 66.55 6.85 8.54
N SER A 24 67.08 5.77 7.94
CA SER A 24 66.47 5.03 6.83
C SER A 24 67.15 3.67 6.72
N GLN A 25 66.39 2.60 6.47
CA GLN A 25 66.94 1.26 6.25
C GLN A 25 66.29 0.58 5.04
N GLY A 26 67.09 0.30 4.01
CA GLY A 26 66.71 -0.58 2.92
C GLY A 26 67.31 -1.97 3.13
N TYR A 27 66.48 -2.99 3.26
CA TYR A 27 66.94 -4.39 3.33
C TYR A 27 66.85 -5.03 1.95
N SER A 28 68.01 -5.21 1.31
CA SER A 28 68.15 -5.97 0.06
C SER A 28 69.07 -7.16 0.28
N THR A 29 68.48 -8.32 0.57
CA THR A 29 69.22 -9.59 0.74
C THR A 29 68.46 -10.75 0.09
N PRO A 30 69.14 -11.68 -0.60
CA PRO A 30 68.58 -12.97 -0.97
C PRO A 30 68.63 -13.93 0.23
N ALA A 31 67.79 -13.69 1.24
CA ALA A 31 67.68 -14.56 2.40
C ALA A 31 66.59 -15.62 2.19
N LYS A 32 66.49 -16.58 3.13
CA LYS A 32 65.41 -17.59 3.10
C LYS A 32 64.18 -17.11 3.86
N ASN A 33 64.40 -16.40 4.96
CA ASN A 33 63.39 -15.72 5.76
C ASN A 33 64.03 -14.48 6.39
N THR A 34 63.23 -13.42 6.57
CA THR A 34 63.59 -12.19 7.28
C THR A 34 62.67 -12.01 8.48
N GLU A 35 63.25 -11.81 9.65
CA GLU A 35 62.53 -11.54 10.90
C GLU A 35 63.05 -10.24 11.54
N SER A 36 62.12 -9.34 11.88
CA SER A 36 62.39 -8.05 12.52
C SER A 36 61.50 -7.89 13.74
N THR A 37 62.10 -7.45 14.85
CA THR A 37 61.46 -7.27 16.16
C THR A 37 61.96 -5.97 16.78
N GLU A 38 61.06 -5.15 17.32
CA GLU A 38 61.37 -3.88 18.02
C GLU A 38 62.16 -2.87 17.16
N CYS A 39 61.57 -2.45 16.04
CA CYS A 39 62.22 -1.54 15.08
C CYS A 39 61.57 -0.16 15.03
N THR A 40 62.38 0.90 15.18
CA THR A 40 62.00 2.32 15.08
C THR A 40 62.81 3.04 14.00
N VAL A 41 62.19 3.39 12.88
CA VAL A 41 62.88 4.00 11.72
C VAL A 41 62.07 5.12 11.06
N VAL A 42 62.68 6.04 10.31
CA VAL A 42 61.89 7.02 9.54
C VAL A 42 61.33 6.39 8.27
N SER A 43 62.15 5.68 7.49
CA SER A 43 61.70 4.89 6.35
C SER A 43 62.28 3.48 6.38
N GLN A 44 61.43 2.48 6.14
CA GLN A 44 61.85 1.09 5.91
C GLN A 44 61.30 0.57 4.57
N GLU A 45 62.22 0.15 3.71
CA GLU A 45 61.90 -0.53 2.45
C GLU A 45 62.41 -1.98 2.52
N TYR A 46 61.50 -2.93 2.41
CA TYR A 46 61.82 -4.35 2.34
C TYR A 46 61.69 -4.84 0.90
N THR A 47 62.84 -5.07 0.25
CA THR A 47 62.93 -5.65 -1.09
C THR A 47 63.73 -6.95 -1.02
N THR A 48 63.06 -8.03 -0.60
CA THR A 48 63.67 -9.35 -0.37
C THR A 48 63.10 -10.42 -1.30
N SER A 49 63.90 -11.44 -1.63
CA SER A 49 63.49 -12.59 -2.47
C SER A 49 63.08 -13.81 -1.61
N ASP A 50 62.65 -13.54 -0.39
CA ASP A 50 62.56 -14.52 0.69
C ASP A 50 61.35 -15.45 0.56
N LYS A 51 61.30 -16.51 1.38
CA LYS A 51 60.10 -17.36 1.46
C LYS A 51 59.08 -16.83 2.46
N ASN A 52 59.52 -16.21 3.56
CA ASN A 52 58.62 -15.59 4.54
C ASN A 52 59.24 -14.32 5.14
N THR A 53 58.40 -13.32 5.43
CA THR A 53 58.76 -12.13 6.21
C THR A 53 57.90 -12.06 7.47
N LYS A 54 58.51 -11.77 8.61
CA LYS A 54 57.83 -11.49 9.88
C LYS A 54 58.32 -10.15 10.45
N SER A 55 57.39 -9.23 10.72
CA SER A 55 57.61 -8.04 11.56
C SER A 55 56.79 -8.14 12.83
N THR A 56 57.40 -7.73 13.94
CA THR A 56 56.80 -7.58 15.26
C THR A 56 57.25 -6.23 15.82
N ASP A 57 56.34 -5.47 16.43
CA ASP A 57 56.65 -4.25 17.21
C ASP A 57 57.42 -3.19 16.40
N CYS A 58 56.80 -2.75 15.30
CA CYS A 58 57.43 -1.85 14.32
C CYS A 58 56.81 -0.46 14.34
N THR A 59 57.63 0.57 14.54
CA THR A 59 57.27 2.00 14.46
C THR A 59 58.02 2.66 13.31
N ALA A 60 57.30 3.17 12.29
CA ALA A 60 57.96 3.82 11.15
C ALA A 60 57.17 5.01 10.57
N VAL A 61 57.83 6.03 9.98
CA VAL A 61 57.06 7.07 9.27
C VAL A 61 56.53 6.49 7.95
N SER A 62 57.37 5.82 7.16
CA SER A 62 56.96 5.07 5.97
C SER A 62 57.47 3.64 6.02
N LEU A 63 56.61 2.70 5.63
CA LEU A 63 56.90 1.27 5.61
C LEU A 63 56.35 0.66 4.31
N VAL A 64 57.26 0.24 3.43
CA VAL A 64 56.93 -0.32 2.10
C VAL A 64 57.46 -1.75 2.00
N TYR A 65 56.56 -2.70 1.74
CA TYR A 65 56.92 -4.10 1.50
C TYR A 65 56.74 -4.46 0.03
N THR A 66 57.86 -4.65 -0.69
CA THR A 66 57.87 -5.04 -2.11
C THR A 66 58.55 -6.40 -2.28
N THR A 67 57.81 -7.48 -2.01
CA THR A 67 58.43 -8.83 -1.84
C THR A 67 57.68 -9.97 -2.56
N PRO A 68 58.31 -10.71 -3.52
CA PRO A 68 57.74 -11.91 -4.17
C PRO A 68 57.74 -13.18 -3.28
N ASN A 69 57.27 -13.05 -2.03
CA ASN A 69 57.46 -14.07 -1.00
C ASN A 69 56.39 -15.18 -1.05
N LYS A 70 56.31 -16.06 -0.04
CA LYS A 70 55.17 -17.00 0.11
C LYS A 70 54.21 -16.60 1.22
N ASN A 71 54.70 -16.07 2.34
CA ASN A 71 53.84 -15.54 3.40
C ASN A 71 54.45 -14.28 4.02
N THR A 72 53.59 -13.32 4.40
CA THR A 72 53.98 -12.12 5.16
C THR A 72 53.14 -12.06 6.43
N LYS A 73 53.78 -11.85 7.58
CA LYS A 73 53.11 -11.62 8.87
C LYS A 73 53.58 -10.29 9.48
N SER A 74 52.66 -9.35 9.70
CA SER A 74 52.85 -8.22 10.61
C SER A 74 52.13 -8.46 11.92
N THR A 75 52.68 -7.91 13.00
CA THR A 75 52.08 -7.85 14.34
C THR A 75 52.51 -6.54 14.98
N GLU A 76 51.56 -5.78 15.52
CA GLU A 76 51.81 -4.55 16.30
C GLU A 76 52.65 -3.51 15.52
N CYS A 77 52.06 -2.95 14.45
CA CYS A 77 52.74 -2.01 13.54
C CYS A 77 52.07 -0.62 13.54
N THR A 78 52.81 0.40 13.99
CA THR A 78 52.35 1.80 14.02
C THR A 78 53.13 2.63 13.00
N THR A 79 52.47 3.20 11.98
CA THR A 79 53.16 4.03 10.98
C THR A 79 52.40 5.28 10.55
N VAL A 80 53.06 6.20 9.82
CA VAL A 80 52.36 7.33 9.16
C VAL A 80 51.79 6.92 7.80
N SER A 81 52.49 6.04 7.07
CA SER A 81 52.01 5.38 5.85
C SER A 81 52.49 3.92 5.80
N GLN A 82 51.66 3.01 5.30
CA GLN A 82 51.96 1.59 5.14
C GLN A 82 51.49 1.12 3.75
N GLU A 83 52.41 0.66 2.90
CA GLU A 83 52.11 0.11 1.56
C GLU A 83 52.57 -1.35 1.47
N PHE A 84 51.65 -2.25 1.12
CA PHE A 84 51.94 -3.68 0.95
C PHE A 84 51.76 -4.12 -0.51
N SER A 85 52.85 -4.18 -1.27
CA SER A 85 52.88 -4.60 -2.67
C SER A 85 53.60 -5.95 -2.83
N THR A 86 52.90 -7.07 -2.55
CA THR A 86 53.54 -8.39 -2.40
C THR A 86 52.87 -9.52 -3.21
N PRO A 87 53.56 -10.17 -4.17
CA PRO A 87 53.10 -11.38 -4.87
C PRO A 87 53.02 -12.69 -4.01
N ALA A 88 52.71 -12.58 -2.72
CA ALA A 88 52.71 -13.69 -1.77
C ALA A 88 51.56 -14.71 -1.97
N LYS A 89 51.49 -15.74 -1.12
CA LYS A 89 50.34 -16.68 -1.10
C LYS A 89 49.34 -16.35 0.00
N ASN A 90 49.82 -15.90 1.16
CA ASN A 90 48.98 -15.44 2.26
C ASN A 90 49.61 -14.21 2.94
N THR A 91 48.79 -13.20 3.24
CA THR A 91 49.19 -12.05 4.06
C THR A 91 48.34 -12.07 5.35
N LYS A 92 49.00 -12.01 6.52
CA LYS A 92 48.33 -11.85 7.81
C LYS A 92 48.81 -10.57 8.48
N SER A 93 47.89 -9.67 8.80
CA SER A 93 48.16 -8.62 9.77
C SER A 93 47.37 -8.84 11.06
N THR A 94 47.97 -8.42 12.17
CA THR A 94 47.41 -8.35 13.51
C THR A 94 47.84 -6.98 14.04
N GLU A 95 46.88 -6.11 14.34
CA GLU A 95 47.10 -4.77 14.92
C GLU A 95 47.99 -3.83 14.07
N CYS A 96 47.38 -3.14 13.10
CA CYS A 96 48.01 -2.02 12.40
C CYS A 96 47.33 -0.69 12.76
N THR A 97 48.12 0.34 13.05
CA THR A 97 47.65 1.73 13.18
C THR A 97 48.42 2.63 12.21
N ALA A 98 47.75 3.22 11.22
CA ALA A 98 48.36 4.24 10.37
C ALA A 98 47.34 5.20 9.73
N PRO A 99 47.63 6.50 9.59
CA PRO A 99 46.80 7.44 8.83
C PRO A 99 46.43 6.93 7.43
N SER A 100 47.34 6.28 6.72
CA SER A 100 47.07 5.66 5.42
C SER A 100 47.62 4.23 5.37
N LEU A 101 46.77 3.27 5.01
CA LEU A 101 47.12 1.87 4.77
C LEU A 101 46.61 1.43 3.40
N GLU A 102 47.52 1.05 2.50
CA GLU A 102 47.19 0.49 1.18
C GLU A 102 47.67 -0.97 1.08
N TYR A 103 46.74 -1.88 0.75
CA TYR A 103 46.99 -3.30 0.60
C TYR A 103 46.77 -3.78 -0.83
N THR A 104 47.77 -3.57 -1.70
CA THR A 104 47.76 -3.99 -3.11
C THR A 104 48.42 -5.37 -3.28
N THR A 105 47.64 -6.46 -3.12
CA THR A 105 48.19 -7.83 -3.00
C THR A 105 47.62 -8.81 -4.05
N PRO A 106 48.42 -9.29 -5.05
CA PRO A 106 48.07 -10.31 -6.07
C PRO A 106 47.58 -11.71 -5.60
N ASN A 107 47.09 -11.86 -4.36
CA ASN A 107 47.29 -13.09 -3.57
C ASN A 107 46.01 -13.87 -3.28
N LYS A 108 46.17 -15.11 -2.78
CA LYS A 108 45.05 -16.07 -2.61
C LYS A 108 44.20 -15.86 -1.36
N ASN A 109 44.79 -15.43 -0.25
CA ASN A 109 44.07 -15.10 0.98
C ASN A 109 44.74 -13.91 1.70
N THR A 110 43.94 -12.93 2.11
CA THR A 110 44.36 -11.86 3.03
C THR A 110 43.56 -11.97 4.31
N LYS A 111 44.22 -11.87 5.47
CA LYS A 111 43.56 -11.77 6.78
C LYS A 111 44.08 -10.54 7.52
N SER A 112 43.20 -9.56 7.70
CA SER A 112 43.37 -8.57 8.78
C SER A 112 42.67 -9.06 10.04
N THR A 113 43.08 -8.55 11.20
CA THR A 113 42.46 -8.91 12.48
C THR A 113 42.04 -7.69 13.29
N GLU A 114 42.86 -6.64 13.28
CA GLU A 114 42.55 -5.34 13.88
C GLU A 114 43.29 -4.26 13.07
N CYS A 115 42.59 -3.22 12.61
CA CYS A 115 43.19 -2.10 11.86
C CYS A 115 42.53 -0.76 12.22
N THR A 116 43.34 0.26 12.51
CA THR A 116 42.88 1.64 12.73
C THR A 116 43.57 2.58 11.74
N ALA A 117 42.78 3.34 10.96
CA ALA A 117 43.32 4.25 9.95
C ALA A 117 42.49 5.53 9.75
N VAL A 118 43.02 6.50 8.99
CA VAL A 118 42.18 7.54 8.38
C VAL A 118 41.70 7.04 7.01
N SER A 119 42.59 6.56 6.16
CA SER A 119 42.26 5.89 4.90
C SER A 119 42.81 4.46 4.87
N LEU A 120 41.97 3.51 4.49
CA LEU A 120 42.30 2.08 4.39
C LEU A 120 41.77 1.52 3.07
N GLU A 121 42.67 1.21 2.14
CA GLU A 121 42.32 0.65 0.83
C GLU A 121 42.80 -0.81 0.70
N TYR A 122 41.91 -1.68 0.25
CA TYR A 122 42.18 -3.11 -0.01
C TYR A 122 41.96 -3.48 -1.48
N THR A 123 43.03 -3.51 -2.26
CA THR A 123 43.00 -3.90 -3.68
C THR A 123 43.59 -5.30 -3.88
N THR A 124 42.74 -6.33 -3.96
CA THR A 124 43.16 -7.76 -3.94
C THR A 124 42.58 -8.62 -5.09
N PRO A 125 43.38 -9.02 -6.10
CA PRO A 125 42.88 -9.71 -7.31
C PRO A 125 42.35 -11.15 -7.16
N ASP A 126 42.44 -11.82 -6.00
CA ASP A 126 42.10 -13.25 -5.86
C ASP A 126 41.49 -13.64 -4.48
N LYS A 127 41.45 -14.95 -4.18
CA LYS A 127 40.21 -15.69 -3.86
C LYS A 127 39.42 -15.39 -2.58
N ASN A 128 40.03 -14.92 -1.48
CA ASN A 128 39.30 -14.65 -0.23
C ASN A 128 39.94 -13.48 0.54
N ASN A 129 39.18 -12.45 0.85
CA ASN A 129 39.55 -11.48 1.89
C ASN A 129 38.76 -11.75 3.16
N LYS A 130 39.43 -11.81 4.32
CA LYS A 130 38.78 -11.78 5.64
C LYS A 130 39.30 -10.58 6.42
N SER A 131 38.45 -9.58 6.62
CA SER A 131 38.63 -8.62 7.70
C SER A 131 37.90 -9.09 8.95
N THR A 132 38.61 -8.98 10.05
CA THR A 132 38.08 -8.87 11.39
C THR A 132 38.53 -7.46 11.83
N ASP A 133 37.59 -6.71 12.38
CA ASP A 133 37.68 -5.48 13.16
C ASP A 133 38.51 -4.35 12.51
N CYS A 134 37.83 -3.46 11.76
CA CYS A 134 38.46 -2.31 11.10
C CYS A 134 37.77 -0.99 11.50
N THR A 135 38.57 0.00 11.91
CA THR A 135 38.12 1.38 12.18
C THR A 135 38.81 2.33 11.21
N ALA A 136 38.05 3.10 10.43
CA ALA A 136 38.58 4.04 9.44
C ALA A 136 37.80 5.36 9.41
N VAL A 137 38.35 6.40 8.76
CA VAL A 137 37.51 7.50 8.24
C VAL A 137 36.96 7.09 6.86
N SER A 138 37.81 6.58 5.98
CA SER A 138 37.43 6.04 4.67
C SER A 138 37.98 4.64 4.48
N LEU A 139 37.13 3.68 4.13
CA LEU A 139 37.47 2.28 3.92
C LEU A 139 36.96 1.82 2.55
N VAL A 140 37.87 1.42 1.66
CA VAL A 140 37.57 1.02 0.28
C VAL A 140 38.02 -0.42 0.05
N TYR A 141 37.11 -1.28 -0.41
CA TYR A 141 37.38 -2.69 -0.74
C TYR A 141 37.18 -2.97 -2.23
N THR A 142 38.28 -3.12 -2.96
CA THR A 142 38.29 -3.43 -4.40
C THR A 142 38.81 -4.86 -4.65
N THR A 143 37.91 -5.84 -4.76
CA THR A 143 38.31 -7.27 -4.80
C THR A 143 37.77 -8.04 -6.02
N PRO A 144 38.56 -8.17 -7.11
CA PRO A 144 38.15 -8.86 -8.33
C PRO A 144 37.58 -10.28 -8.23
N LYS A 145 37.91 -11.12 -7.23
CA LYS A 145 37.53 -12.56 -7.25
C LYS A 145 37.16 -13.23 -5.91
N LYS A 146 35.90 -13.71 -5.90
CA LYS A 146 35.30 -14.88 -5.22
C LYS A 146 34.58 -14.68 -3.89
N ASN A 147 35.24 -14.31 -2.79
CA ASN A 147 34.53 -14.06 -1.53
C ASN A 147 35.19 -12.95 -0.70
N THR A 148 34.39 -12.00 -0.24
CA THR A 148 34.80 -11.04 0.80
C THR A 148 33.97 -11.30 2.03
N LYS A 149 34.62 -11.57 3.17
CA LYS A 149 33.98 -11.58 4.49
C LYS A 149 34.54 -10.43 5.32
N SER A 150 33.67 -9.46 5.64
CA SER A 150 33.90 -8.60 6.80
C SER A 150 33.15 -9.16 8.02
N THR A 151 33.71 -8.91 9.20
CA THR A 151 33.08 -9.30 10.47
C THR A 151 32.56 -8.04 11.13
N GLU A 152 33.43 -7.12 11.54
CA GLU A 152 33.06 -5.83 12.13
C GLU A 152 33.82 -4.70 11.41
N CYS A 153 33.13 -3.63 11.04
CA CYS A 153 33.73 -2.42 10.46
C CYS A 153 33.05 -1.15 10.96
N THR A 154 33.84 -0.17 11.38
CA THR A 154 33.38 1.19 11.72
C THR A 154 34.06 2.19 10.79
N ALA A 155 33.30 3.00 10.05
CA ALA A 155 33.82 4.00 9.13
C ALA A 155 33.03 5.32 9.16
N LEU A 156 33.58 6.41 8.60
CA LEU A 156 32.71 7.51 8.13
C LEU A 156 32.20 7.19 6.72
N SER A 157 33.06 6.73 5.81
CA SER A 157 32.69 6.26 4.47
C SER A 157 33.20 4.84 4.22
N LEU A 158 32.34 3.95 3.74
CA LEU A 158 32.66 2.55 3.46
C LEU A 158 32.18 2.18 2.05
N GLU A 159 33.10 1.90 1.14
CA GLU A 159 32.83 1.53 -0.25
C GLU A 159 33.25 0.07 -0.52
N TYR A 160 32.33 -0.72 -1.07
CA TYR A 160 32.58 -2.11 -1.48
C TYR A 160 32.36 -2.30 -2.98
N THR A 161 33.44 -2.21 -3.75
CA THR A 161 33.45 -2.44 -5.20
C THR A 161 33.97 -3.86 -5.51
N THR A 162 33.05 -4.83 -5.65
CA THR A 162 33.41 -6.27 -5.70
C THR A 162 32.88 -7.00 -6.95
N PRO A 163 33.74 -7.22 -7.98
CA PRO A 163 33.35 -7.88 -9.24
C PRO A 163 32.96 -9.38 -9.20
N ASN A 164 32.79 -10.08 -8.05
CA ASN A 164 32.51 -11.54 -8.10
C ASN A 164 31.81 -12.23 -6.90
N LYS A 165 30.85 -13.10 -7.28
CA LYS A 165 30.15 -14.18 -6.56
C LYS A 165 29.44 -13.93 -5.22
N ASN A 166 30.16 -13.71 -4.11
CA ASN A 166 29.54 -13.59 -2.79
C ASN A 166 30.25 -12.56 -1.91
N THR A 167 29.50 -11.57 -1.42
CA THR A 167 29.94 -10.68 -0.33
C THR A 167 29.13 -11.01 0.91
N LYS A 168 29.81 -11.24 2.04
CA LYS A 168 29.17 -11.33 3.36
C LYS A 168 29.74 -10.24 4.28
N SER A 169 28.88 -9.30 4.68
CA SER A 169 29.12 -8.51 5.88
C SER A 169 28.37 -9.11 7.06
N THR A 170 28.92 -8.97 8.27
CA THR A 170 28.25 -9.40 9.50
C THR A 170 27.75 -8.16 10.22
N GLU A 171 28.65 -7.27 10.64
CA GLU A 171 28.34 -6.01 11.32
C GLU A 171 29.09 -4.84 10.65
N CYS A 172 28.39 -3.77 10.30
CA CYS A 172 28.99 -2.53 9.79
C CYS A 172 28.31 -1.29 10.36
N THR A 173 29.10 -0.33 10.84
CA THR A 173 28.68 1.01 11.24
C THR A 173 29.34 2.05 10.33
N ALA A 174 28.58 2.83 9.59
CA ALA A 174 29.12 3.84 8.66
C ALA A 174 28.33 5.16 8.68
N VAL A 175 28.91 6.32 8.33
CA VAL A 175 28.07 7.49 8.00
C VAL A 175 27.55 7.40 6.57
N SER A 176 28.32 6.83 5.65
CA SER A 176 27.93 6.52 4.27
C SER A 176 28.46 5.14 3.87
N LEU A 177 27.60 4.33 3.27
CA LEU A 177 27.88 2.93 2.92
C LEU A 177 27.44 2.66 1.47
N GLU A 178 28.38 2.45 0.57
CA GLU A 178 28.11 2.14 -0.85
C GLU A 178 28.49 0.70 -1.17
N TYR A 179 27.55 -0.07 -1.74
CA TYR A 179 27.79 -1.42 -2.24
C TYR A 179 27.56 -1.52 -3.75
N THR A 180 28.66 -1.47 -4.51
CA THR A 180 28.65 -1.62 -5.96
C THR A 180 29.13 -3.02 -6.35
N THR A 181 28.18 -3.95 -6.57
CA THR A 181 28.48 -5.39 -6.75
C THR A 181 27.80 -6.03 -7.98
N PRO A 182 28.54 -6.33 -9.08
CA PRO A 182 28.00 -6.91 -10.31
C PRO A 182 27.49 -8.36 -10.27
N ASP A 183 27.38 -9.01 -9.09
CA ASP A 183 27.43 -10.49 -9.03
C ASP A 183 26.47 -11.15 -8.01
N LYS A 184 26.41 -12.49 -8.04
CA LYS A 184 25.19 -13.27 -7.82
C LYS A 184 24.50 -13.13 -6.47
N ASN A 185 25.22 -13.08 -5.35
CA ASN A 185 24.60 -12.98 -4.03
C ASN A 185 25.33 -11.99 -3.13
N THR A 186 24.58 -11.08 -2.51
CA THR A 186 25.08 -10.24 -1.40
C THR A 186 24.29 -10.59 -0.15
N LYS A 187 24.99 -10.86 0.96
CA LYS A 187 24.39 -11.07 2.27
C LYS A 187 24.92 -10.06 3.29
N SER A 188 24.03 -9.26 3.85
CA SER A 188 24.31 -8.46 5.04
C SER A 188 23.55 -9.03 6.23
N THR A 189 24.17 -9.07 7.42
CA THR A 189 23.47 -9.50 8.64
C THR A 189 22.97 -8.26 9.37
N GLU A 190 23.87 -7.39 9.83
CA GLU A 190 23.57 -6.16 10.57
C GLU A 190 24.34 -4.97 9.97
N CYS A 191 23.65 -3.90 9.60
CA CYS A 191 24.28 -2.66 9.14
C CYS A 191 23.58 -1.42 9.69
N THR A 192 24.31 -0.60 10.44
CA THR A 192 23.88 0.74 10.88
C THR A 192 24.56 1.79 10.02
N ALA A 193 23.81 2.70 9.38
CA ALA A 193 24.45 3.85 8.75
C ALA A 193 23.66 5.17 8.74
N GLY A 194 24.34 6.26 8.40
CA GLY A 194 23.68 7.50 7.99
C GLY A 194 22.96 7.30 6.67
N CYS A 195 23.72 7.12 5.59
CA CYS A 195 23.21 6.79 4.26
C CYS A 195 23.72 5.42 3.82
N GLN A 196 22.87 4.62 3.17
CA GLN A 196 23.28 3.40 2.48
C GLN A 196 22.77 3.40 1.05
N GLU A 197 23.64 3.13 0.09
CA GLU A 197 23.30 2.96 -1.33
C GLU A 197 23.73 1.56 -1.78
N TYR A 198 22.79 0.79 -2.32
CA TYR A 198 23.04 -0.56 -2.83
C TYR A 198 22.76 -0.62 -4.33
N SER A 199 23.81 -0.49 -5.14
CA SER A 199 23.77 -0.62 -6.59
C SER A 199 24.30 -2.00 -7.03
N THR A 200 23.40 -2.98 -7.15
CA THR A 200 23.80 -4.39 -7.36
C THR A 200 23.09 -5.03 -8.55
N PRO A 201 23.80 -5.36 -9.65
CA PRO A 201 23.34 -6.28 -10.70
C PRO A 201 23.24 -7.77 -10.30
N ALA A 202 22.95 -8.05 -9.03
CA ALA A 202 23.00 -9.38 -8.43
C ALA A 202 21.87 -10.30 -8.92
N LYS A 203 21.88 -11.57 -8.47
CA LYS A 203 20.72 -12.46 -8.66
C LYS A 203 19.81 -12.48 -7.44
N ASN A 204 20.41 -12.48 -6.25
CA ASN A 204 19.71 -12.40 -4.98
C ASN A 204 20.43 -11.40 -4.06
N THR A 205 19.69 -10.51 -3.42
CA THR A 205 20.18 -9.77 -2.25
C THR A 205 19.43 -10.29 -1.02
N GLU A 206 20.17 -10.55 0.06
CA GLU A 206 19.63 -10.96 1.35
C GLU A 206 20.15 -10.00 2.43
N SER A 207 19.26 -9.21 3.05
CA SER A 207 19.61 -8.42 4.22
C SER A 207 18.78 -8.89 5.41
N THR A 208 19.42 -9.14 6.56
CA THR A 208 18.69 -9.50 7.78
C THR A 208 18.21 -8.23 8.48
N GLU A 209 19.11 -7.37 8.95
CA GLU A 209 18.80 -6.17 9.72
C GLU A 209 19.60 -4.97 9.17
N CYS A 210 18.93 -3.88 8.77
CA CYS A 210 19.61 -2.59 8.58
C CYS A 210 18.87 -1.43 9.24
N THR A 211 19.65 -0.59 9.94
CA THR A 211 19.20 0.70 10.46
C THR A 211 19.87 1.82 9.67
N ALA A 212 19.10 2.71 9.07
CA ALA A 212 19.62 3.82 8.26
C ALA A 212 18.92 5.14 8.57
N ARG A 213 19.51 6.29 8.22
CA ARG A 213 18.71 7.51 8.03
C ARG A 213 18.10 7.52 6.63
N SER A 214 18.93 7.29 5.61
CA SER A 214 18.47 7.14 4.21
C SER A 214 19.00 5.84 3.62
N LEU A 215 18.16 5.10 2.92
CA LEU A 215 18.47 3.78 2.38
C LEU A 215 17.93 3.69 0.96
N GLU A 216 18.82 3.61 -0.03
CA GLU A 216 18.47 3.45 -1.44
C GLU A 216 18.88 2.06 -1.95
N TYR A 217 17.93 1.31 -2.49
CA TYR A 217 18.16 0.02 -3.15
C TYR A 217 17.85 0.11 -4.65
N THR A 218 18.88 0.23 -5.47
CA THR A 218 18.76 0.18 -6.93
C THR A 218 19.26 -1.18 -7.44
N THR A 219 18.33 -2.11 -7.73
CA THR A 219 18.68 -3.52 -8.02
C THR A 219 17.96 -4.11 -9.24
N PRO A 220 18.65 -4.37 -10.38
CA PRO A 220 18.07 -5.09 -11.53
C PRO A 220 18.07 -6.63 -11.37
N ASN A 221 17.65 -7.11 -10.19
CA ASN A 221 17.90 -8.49 -9.72
C ASN A 221 16.89 -9.53 -10.22
N LYS A 222 16.93 -10.75 -9.66
CA LYS A 222 15.81 -11.70 -9.79
C LYS A 222 14.98 -11.82 -8.53
N ASN A 223 15.61 -11.81 -7.36
CA ASN A 223 14.91 -11.76 -6.09
C ASN A 223 15.62 -10.81 -5.13
N THR A 224 14.87 -10.12 -4.29
CA THR A 224 15.39 -9.37 -3.13
C THR A 224 14.61 -9.84 -1.91
N ASN A 225 15.31 -10.33 -0.89
CA ASN A 225 14.72 -10.87 0.34
C ASN A 225 15.29 -10.10 1.54
N ASN A 226 14.46 -9.29 2.17
CA ASN A 226 14.88 -8.52 3.33
C ASN A 226 14.04 -8.91 4.54
N THR A 227 14.68 -9.10 5.70
CA THR A 227 13.98 -9.47 6.93
C THR A 227 13.46 -8.21 7.62
N GLU A 228 14.33 -7.35 8.12
CA GLU A 228 14.00 -6.19 8.96
C GLU A 228 14.72 -4.91 8.51
N TYR A 229 13.98 -3.80 8.49
CA TYR A 229 14.53 -2.46 8.25
C TYR A 229 13.98 -1.42 9.20
N THR A 230 14.85 -0.50 9.63
CA THR A 230 14.46 0.78 10.24
C THR A 230 15.16 1.91 9.48
N ALA A 231 14.39 2.78 8.81
CA ALA A 231 14.92 3.92 8.06
C ALA A 231 14.19 5.23 8.42
N ALA A 232 14.79 6.41 8.19
CA ALA A 232 13.96 7.62 8.10
C ALA A 232 13.33 7.71 6.71
N SER A 233 14.13 7.50 5.66
CA SER A 233 13.68 7.38 4.27
C SER A 233 14.21 6.10 3.64
N LEU A 234 13.36 5.34 2.96
CA LEU A 234 13.73 4.14 2.21
C LEU A 234 13.14 4.21 0.80
N GLU A 235 14.01 4.25 -0.21
CA GLU A 235 13.65 4.18 -1.62
C GLU A 235 14.12 2.84 -2.20
N GLN A 236 13.21 2.08 -2.80
CA GLN A 236 13.52 0.78 -3.41
C GLN A 236 13.12 0.75 -4.88
N THR A 237 14.09 1.02 -5.75
CA THR A 237 13.96 0.88 -7.21
C THR A 237 14.46 -0.52 -7.63
N THR A 238 13.55 -1.49 -7.73
CA THR A 238 13.91 -2.90 -8.00
C THR A 238 13.33 -3.40 -9.33
N GLN A 239 14.18 -3.70 -10.32
CA GLN A 239 13.78 -4.44 -11.53
C GLN A 239 13.79 -5.95 -11.27
N ALA A 240 13.35 -6.37 -10.07
CA ALA A 240 13.49 -7.72 -9.56
C ALA A 240 12.17 -8.49 -9.67
N LYS A 241 12.21 -9.67 -10.32
CA LYS A 241 11.02 -10.52 -10.55
C LYS A 241 10.19 -10.85 -9.31
N ASN A 242 10.82 -10.89 -8.14
CA ASN A 242 10.13 -10.99 -6.85
C ASN A 242 10.87 -10.18 -5.77
N THR A 243 10.20 -9.22 -5.14
CA THR A 243 10.71 -8.56 -3.93
C THR A 243 9.91 -9.03 -2.72
N LYS A 244 10.60 -9.45 -1.65
CA LYS A 244 10.01 -9.83 -0.36
C LYS A 244 10.64 -9.00 0.76
N SER A 245 9.85 -8.13 1.38
CA SER A 245 10.15 -7.61 2.72
C SER A 245 9.35 -8.40 3.75
N THR A 246 9.95 -8.70 4.90
CA THR A 246 9.23 -9.30 6.03
C THR A 246 8.69 -8.17 6.90
N GLU A 247 9.56 -7.37 7.50
CA GLU A 247 9.24 -6.23 8.35
C GLU A 247 9.97 -4.97 7.85
N CYS A 248 9.31 -3.82 7.92
CA CYS A 248 9.92 -2.54 7.56
C CYS A 248 9.29 -1.40 8.36
N THR A 249 10.13 -0.58 9.01
CA THR A 249 9.73 0.65 9.70
C THR A 249 10.39 1.84 9.05
N ALA A 250 9.61 2.84 8.63
CA ALA A 250 10.14 4.05 8.02
C ALA A 250 9.35 5.32 8.42
N LEU A 251 9.88 6.52 8.15
CA LEU A 251 9.02 7.70 8.03
C LEU A 251 8.46 7.77 6.60
N SER A 252 9.34 7.72 5.60
CA SER A 252 8.97 7.68 4.18
C SER A 252 9.48 6.41 3.52
N LEU A 253 8.61 5.74 2.76
CA LEU A 253 8.90 4.45 2.13
C LEU A 253 8.33 4.45 0.70
N GLU A 254 9.22 4.47 -0.29
CA GLU A 254 8.86 4.46 -1.72
C GLU A 254 9.32 3.16 -2.38
N TYR A 255 8.38 2.46 -3.02
CA TYR A 255 8.66 1.23 -3.78
C TYR A 255 8.38 1.43 -5.27
N SER A 256 9.43 1.48 -6.08
CA SER A 256 9.36 1.55 -7.54
C SER A 256 9.76 0.21 -8.15
N THR A 257 8.78 -0.60 -8.59
CA THR A 257 9.04 -1.97 -9.10
C THR A 257 8.49 -2.18 -10.51
N PRO A 258 9.35 -2.32 -11.54
CA PRO A 258 8.90 -2.69 -12.88
C PRO A 258 8.73 -4.20 -13.16
N ASP A 259 8.88 -5.12 -12.18
CA ASP A 259 8.85 -6.58 -12.47
C ASP A 259 7.94 -7.47 -11.56
N LYS A 260 6.79 -7.86 -12.13
CA LYS A 260 5.91 -9.00 -11.80
C LYS A 260 5.27 -9.13 -10.41
N ASN A 261 6.04 -9.26 -9.32
CA ASN A 261 5.48 -9.58 -8.00
C ASN A 261 6.23 -8.90 -6.83
N THR A 262 5.53 -8.08 -6.06
CA THR A 262 6.02 -7.56 -4.76
C THR A 262 5.21 -8.16 -3.61
N LYS A 263 5.88 -8.67 -2.57
CA LYS A 263 5.25 -9.27 -1.38
C LYS A 263 5.83 -8.70 -0.09
N ASN A 264 5.16 -7.72 0.48
CA ASN A 264 5.47 -7.23 1.82
C ASN A 264 4.59 -7.97 2.84
N THR A 265 5.15 -8.25 4.02
CA THR A 265 4.44 -8.95 5.09
C THR A 265 3.92 -7.91 6.07
N GLU A 266 4.81 -7.16 6.72
CA GLU A 266 4.50 -6.11 7.68
C GLU A 266 5.27 -4.82 7.31
N CYS A 267 4.59 -3.67 7.26
CA CYS A 267 5.22 -2.36 7.03
C CYS A 267 4.59 -1.28 7.92
N THR A 268 5.41 -0.50 8.61
CA THR A 268 5.00 0.68 9.38
C THR A 268 5.65 1.93 8.79
N ALA A 269 4.86 2.92 8.39
CA ALA A 269 5.34 4.16 7.75
C ALA A 269 4.57 5.40 8.21
N VAL A 270 5.13 6.61 8.01
CA VAL A 270 4.34 7.85 8.02
C VAL A 270 3.82 8.15 6.61
N SER A 271 4.58 7.83 5.57
CA SER A 271 4.16 7.91 4.17
C SER A 271 4.70 6.70 3.42
N LEU A 272 3.83 6.00 2.69
CA LEU A 272 4.15 4.78 1.97
C LEU A 272 3.58 4.87 0.55
N GLU A 273 4.48 4.96 -0.45
CA GLU A 273 4.12 4.99 -1.86
C GLU A 273 4.53 3.67 -2.55
N TYR A 274 3.60 3.07 -3.28
CA TYR A 274 3.85 1.90 -4.12
C TYR A 274 3.59 2.21 -5.59
N SER A 275 4.65 2.57 -6.31
CA SER A 275 4.66 2.82 -7.76
C SER A 275 5.11 1.55 -8.52
N THR A 276 4.20 0.61 -8.76
CA THR A 276 4.53 -0.75 -9.27
C THR A 276 3.96 -1.01 -10.66
N SER A 277 4.77 -1.41 -11.66
CA SER A 277 4.29 -1.70 -13.04
C SER A 277 3.54 -3.04 -13.18
N ASP A 278 3.20 -3.67 -12.05
CA ASP A 278 3.30 -5.12 -11.91
C ASP A 278 2.02 -5.93 -12.05
N LYS A 279 2.19 -7.24 -12.20
CA LYS A 279 1.06 -8.15 -12.39
C LYS A 279 0.33 -8.43 -11.08
N ASN A 280 1.05 -8.58 -9.97
CA ASN A 280 0.46 -8.77 -8.66
C ASN A 280 1.27 -8.09 -7.55
N THR A 281 0.66 -7.19 -6.79
CA THR A 281 1.22 -6.71 -5.51
C THR A 281 0.43 -7.35 -4.37
N LYS A 282 1.12 -7.98 -3.41
CA LYS A 282 0.53 -8.49 -2.17
C LYS A 282 1.13 -7.77 -0.97
N SER A 283 0.33 -6.94 -0.30
CA SER A 283 0.59 -6.64 1.09
C SER A 283 -0.19 -7.59 2.00
N THR A 284 0.34 -7.85 3.19
CA THR A 284 -0.37 -8.62 4.22
C THR A 284 -0.87 -7.65 5.27
N GLU A 285 0.03 -6.96 5.96
CA GLU A 285 -0.25 -5.96 6.99
C GLU A 285 0.52 -4.66 6.70
N CYS A 286 -0.16 -3.51 6.73
CA CYS A 286 0.48 -2.20 6.65
C CYS A 286 -0.16 -1.22 7.64
N THR A 287 0.67 -0.46 8.35
CA THR A 287 0.28 0.69 9.16
C THR A 287 0.94 1.94 8.58
N ALA A 288 0.16 2.94 8.18
CA ALA A 288 0.65 4.14 7.52
C ALA A 288 0.03 5.44 8.05
N GLY A 289 0.73 6.57 7.92
CA GLY A 289 0.07 7.88 7.95
C GLY A 289 -0.70 8.09 6.64
N SER A 290 0.03 8.26 5.54
CA SER A 290 -0.52 8.21 4.18
C SER A 290 -0.04 6.98 3.43
N LEU A 291 -0.91 6.37 2.63
CA LEU A 291 -0.63 5.16 1.85
C LEU A 291 -1.15 5.35 0.42
N GLU A 292 -0.24 5.50 -0.54
CA GLU A 292 -0.57 5.66 -1.97
C GLU A 292 -0.17 4.40 -2.76
N TYR A 293 -1.09 3.90 -3.58
CA TYR A 293 -0.84 2.77 -4.49
C TYR A 293 -1.10 3.16 -5.95
N THR A 294 -0.01 3.38 -6.69
CA THR A 294 -0.03 3.68 -8.12
C THR A 294 0.43 2.44 -8.92
N ALA A 295 -0.53 1.72 -9.53
CA ALA A 295 -0.24 0.44 -10.20
C ALA A 295 -0.92 0.27 -11.57
N PRO A 296 -0.19 0.34 -12.72
CA PRO A 296 -0.74 0.21 -14.08
C PRO A 296 -1.38 -1.14 -14.46
N ASN A 297 -1.17 -2.21 -13.69
CA ASN A 297 -1.44 -3.58 -14.10
C ASN A 297 -2.34 -4.39 -13.13
N LYS A 298 -2.22 -5.72 -13.09
CA LYS A 298 -3.43 -6.58 -13.18
C LYS A 298 -4.21 -6.80 -11.87
N ASN A 299 -3.54 -7.06 -10.75
CA ASN A 299 -4.21 -7.34 -9.47
C ASN A 299 -3.44 -6.75 -8.28
N THR A 300 -4.08 -5.93 -7.45
CA THR A 300 -3.56 -5.61 -6.11
C THR A 300 -4.34 -6.44 -5.08
N LYS A 301 -3.65 -7.11 -4.15
CA LYS A 301 -4.26 -7.67 -2.94
C LYS A 301 -3.62 -7.02 -1.71
N SER A 302 -4.41 -6.26 -0.95
CA SER A 302 -4.10 -6.05 0.47
C SER A 302 -4.88 -7.05 1.33
N THR A 303 -4.33 -7.45 2.47
CA THR A 303 -5.04 -8.32 3.41
C THR A 303 -5.64 -7.50 4.55
N GLU A 304 -4.81 -6.78 5.30
CA GLU A 304 -5.17 -5.85 6.38
C GLU A 304 -4.36 -4.54 6.22
N CYS A 305 -5.01 -3.38 6.26
CA CYS A 305 -4.33 -2.07 6.22
C CYS A 305 -4.95 -1.08 7.21
N THR A 306 -4.09 -0.41 7.97
CA THR A 306 -4.45 0.73 8.82
C THR A 306 -3.76 1.97 8.30
N ALA A 307 -4.49 3.01 7.86
CA ALA A 307 -3.88 4.25 7.37
C ALA A 307 -4.69 5.50 7.73
N VAL A 308 -4.10 6.68 7.95
CA VAL A 308 -4.92 7.90 8.07
C VAL A 308 -5.54 8.22 6.70
N SER A 309 -4.72 8.29 5.66
CA SER A 309 -5.17 8.48 4.27
C SER A 309 -4.72 7.31 3.40
N LEU A 310 -5.59 6.84 2.51
CA LEU A 310 -5.33 5.73 1.60
C LEU A 310 -5.86 6.05 0.20
N GLU A 311 -4.94 6.22 -0.75
CA GLU A 311 -5.26 6.49 -2.16
C GLU A 311 -4.90 5.28 -3.04
N TYR A 312 -5.81 4.86 -3.91
CA TYR A 312 -5.57 3.81 -4.90
C TYR A 312 -5.80 4.31 -6.33
N THR A 313 -4.70 4.56 -7.05
CA THR A 313 -4.70 4.99 -8.45
C THR A 313 -4.28 3.82 -9.36
N THR A 314 -5.28 3.08 -9.90
CA THR A 314 -5.03 1.82 -10.64
C THR A 314 -5.73 1.72 -12.01
N PRO A 315 -4.99 1.90 -13.13
CA PRO A 315 -5.54 1.83 -14.51
C PRO A 315 -6.19 0.50 -14.97
N ASN A 316 -6.04 -0.62 -14.26
CA ASN A 316 -6.47 -1.98 -14.69
C ASN A 316 -6.64 -2.93 -13.48
N LYS A 317 -6.81 -4.25 -13.65
CA LYS A 317 -8.12 -4.84 -14.01
C LYS A 317 -8.97 -5.18 -12.77
N ASN A 318 -8.34 -5.61 -11.67
CA ASN A 318 -9.05 -5.93 -10.43
C ASN A 318 -8.27 -5.45 -9.20
N THR A 319 -8.94 -4.76 -8.27
CA THR A 319 -8.40 -4.47 -6.92
C THR A 319 -9.14 -5.31 -5.90
N LYS A 320 -8.40 -5.91 -4.95
CA LYS A 320 -8.96 -6.67 -3.83
C LYS A 320 -8.39 -6.16 -2.50
N SER A 321 -9.25 -5.68 -1.63
CA SER A 321 -8.96 -5.59 -0.20
C SER A 321 -9.80 -6.62 0.56
N SER A 322 -9.22 -7.26 1.57
CA SER A 322 -10.04 -7.90 2.61
C SER A 322 -10.42 -6.88 3.66
N GLU A 323 -9.47 -6.33 4.42
CA GLU A 323 -9.74 -5.48 5.57
C GLU A 323 -8.96 -4.15 5.46
N CYS A 324 -9.63 -3.01 5.60
CA CYS A 324 -9.01 -1.68 5.66
C CYS A 324 -9.67 -0.78 6.70
N THR A 325 -8.89 -0.24 7.63
CA THR A 325 -9.30 0.75 8.63
C THR A 325 -8.60 2.06 8.33
N THR A 326 -9.33 3.12 7.95
CA THR A 326 -8.69 4.42 7.67
C THR A 326 -9.45 5.63 8.19
N VAL A 327 -8.87 6.84 8.12
CA VAL A 327 -9.61 8.10 8.36
C VAL A 327 -10.24 8.60 7.05
N SER A 328 -9.55 8.44 5.92
CA SER A 328 -10.04 8.73 4.58
C SER A 328 -9.54 7.68 3.59
N GLN A 329 -10.38 7.29 2.63
CA GLN A 329 -10.04 6.36 1.55
C GLN A 329 -10.56 6.92 0.22
N GLU A 330 -9.69 7.06 -0.78
CA GLU A 330 -10.06 7.44 -2.15
C GLU A 330 -9.63 6.35 -3.14
N PHE A 331 -10.56 5.88 -3.96
CA PHE A 331 -10.30 4.87 -4.99
C PHE A 331 -10.54 5.42 -6.39
N SER A 332 -9.47 5.93 -7.03
CA SER A 332 -9.46 6.41 -8.41
C SER A 332 -9.05 5.29 -9.39
N THR A 333 -10.03 4.48 -9.85
CA THR A 333 -9.70 3.23 -10.57
C THR A 333 -10.42 3.09 -11.92
N PRO A 334 -9.73 3.32 -13.07
CA PRO A 334 -10.21 2.96 -14.42
C PRO A 334 -10.47 1.46 -14.66
N ALA A 335 -10.24 0.63 -13.63
CA ALA A 335 -10.30 -0.84 -13.61
C ALA A 335 -11.69 -1.44 -13.91
N LYS A 336 -11.75 -2.77 -14.11
CA LYS A 336 -12.99 -3.46 -14.51
C LYS A 336 -13.81 -4.00 -13.35
N ASN A 337 -13.17 -4.39 -12.25
CA ASN A 337 -13.84 -4.83 -11.03
C ASN A 337 -13.08 -4.38 -9.78
N THR A 338 -13.70 -3.65 -8.87
CA THR A 338 -13.16 -3.43 -7.51
C THR A 338 -13.91 -4.32 -6.53
N LYS A 339 -13.20 -5.10 -5.70
CA LYS A 339 -13.82 -5.88 -4.62
C LYS A 339 -13.22 -5.49 -3.28
N SER A 340 -14.00 -4.80 -2.45
CA SER A 340 -13.71 -4.74 -1.02
C SER A 340 -14.47 -5.84 -0.28
N THR A 341 -13.96 -6.25 0.87
CA THR A 341 -14.63 -7.21 1.75
C THR A 341 -15.12 -6.49 2.99
N GLU A 342 -14.23 -5.87 3.75
CA GLU A 342 -14.49 -5.14 4.99
C GLU A 342 -13.70 -3.80 4.95
N CYS A 343 -14.39 -2.68 5.12
CA CYS A 343 -13.75 -1.36 5.24
C CYS A 343 -14.40 -0.53 6.34
N THR A 344 -13.58 0.10 7.18
CA THR A 344 -14.02 1.07 8.19
C THR A 344 -13.32 2.40 7.95
N ALA A 345 -14.05 3.44 7.54
CA ALA A 345 -13.47 4.77 7.32
C ALA A 345 -14.49 5.91 7.50
N PRO A 346 -14.21 6.97 8.29
CA PRO A 346 -15.03 8.18 8.35
C PRO A 346 -15.41 8.74 6.98
N SER A 347 -14.48 8.81 6.02
CA SER A 347 -14.78 9.16 4.64
C SER A 347 -14.26 8.11 3.67
N LEU A 348 -15.10 7.71 2.72
CA LEU A 348 -14.83 6.63 1.77
C LEU A 348 -15.40 7.04 0.39
N GLU A 349 -14.54 7.43 -0.55
CA GLU A 349 -14.90 7.84 -1.90
C GLU A 349 -14.47 6.80 -2.95
N TYR A 350 -15.40 6.41 -3.82
CA TYR A 350 -15.16 5.50 -4.93
C TYR A 350 -15.44 6.15 -6.29
N THR A 351 -14.39 6.64 -6.94
CA THR A 351 -14.45 7.23 -8.29
C THR A 351 -13.92 6.22 -9.33
N THR A 352 -14.83 5.44 -9.94
CA THR A 352 -14.46 4.31 -10.81
C THR A 352 -15.05 4.43 -12.23
N PRO A 353 -14.25 4.77 -13.27
CA PRO A 353 -14.70 4.89 -14.66
C PRO A 353 -15.33 3.65 -15.34
N ASN A 354 -15.47 2.48 -14.69
CA ASN A 354 -15.77 1.22 -15.37
C ASN A 354 -16.53 0.15 -14.52
N LYS A 355 -16.75 -1.00 -15.15
CA LYS A 355 -18.03 -1.75 -15.16
C LYS A 355 -18.64 -2.25 -13.85
N ASN A 356 -17.87 -2.66 -12.83
CA ASN A 356 -18.44 -3.27 -11.62
C ASN A 356 -17.68 -2.87 -10.35
N THR A 357 -18.38 -2.36 -9.35
CA THR A 357 -17.89 -2.31 -7.96
C THR A 357 -18.64 -3.36 -7.14
N LYS A 358 -17.94 -4.08 -6.26
CA LYS A 358 -18.53 -4.92 -5.23
C LYS A 358 -17.94 -4.57 -3.86
N SER A 359 -18.75 -4.02 -2.98
CA SER A 359 -18.46 -4.11 -1.55
C SER A 359 -19.14 -5.34 -0.93
N THR A 360 -18.70 -5.74 0.25
CA THR A 360 -19.33 -6.85 0.99
C THR A 360 -19.76 -6.42 2.38
N GLU A 361 -18.93 -5.62 3.07
CA GLU A 361 -19.18 -5.03 4.37
C GLU A 361 -18.45 -3.66 4.42
N CYS A 362 -19.14 -2.57 4.79
CA CYS A 362 -18.53 -1.24 4.90
C CYS A 362 -19.15 -0.44 6.04
N THR A 363 -18.32 0.20 6.86
CA THR A 363 -18.72 1.13 7.92
C THR A 363 -18.10 2.50 7.68
N ALA A 364 -18.92 3.55 7.50
CA ALA A 364 -18.43 4.89 7.23
C ALA A 364 -19.24 6.01 7.92
N VAL A 365 -18.69 7.22 7.98
CA VAL A 365 -19.52 8.41 8.24
C VAL A 365 -20.07 8.92 6.91
N SER A 366 -19.22 9.18 5.91
CA SER A 366 -19.63 9.55 4.55
C SER A 366 -19.09 8.56 3.53
N LEU A 367 -19.97 8.03 2.69
CA LEU A 367 -19.64 7.08 1.62
C LEU A 367 -20.23 7.57 0.30
N GLU A 368 -19.38 8.03 -0.62
CA GLU A 368 -19.79 8.51 -1.94
C GLU A 368 -19.29 7.58 -3.05
N TYR A 369 -20.19 7.18 -3.96
CA TYR A 369 -19.89 6.34 -5.12
C TYR A 369 -20.17 7.08 -6.43
N THR A 370 -19.11 7.40 -7.17
CA THR A 370 -19.18 8.05 -8.49
C THR A 370 -18.72 7.09 -9.59
N THR A 371 -19.67 6.43 -10.29
CA THR A 371 -19.37 5.33 -11.24
C THR A 371 -20.08 5.48 -12.61
N PRO A 372 -19.39 5.83 -13.73
CA PRO A 372 -20.00 6.11 -15.04
C PRO A 372 -20.67 4.96 -15.82
N ASP A 373 -20.55 3.71 -15.37
CA ASP A 373 -21.01 2.44 -15.96
C ASP A 373 -20.94 1.40 -14.78
N LYS A 374 -21.42 0.16 -14.79
CA LYS A 374 -22.54 -0.50 -15.49
C LYS A 374 -23.37 -1.40 -14.54
N ASN A 375 -22.82 -1.74 -13.37
CA ASN A 375 -23.50 -2.24 -12.17
C ASN A 375 -22.70 -1.83 -10.92
N ASN A 376 -23.35 -1.44 -9.82
CA ASN A 376 -22.73 -1.47 -8.49
C ASN A 376 -23.45 -2.52 -7.64
N LYS A 377 -22.70 -3.32 -6.86
CA LYS A 377 -23.26 -4.25 -5.86
C LYS A 377 -22.66 -3.96 -4.48
N SER A 378 -23.41 -3.25 -3.65
CA SER A 378 -23.16 -3.30 -2.21
C SER A 378 -23.86 -4.48 -1.57
N THR A 379 -23.29 -4.90 -0.46
CA THR A 379 -23.86 -5.80 0.54
C THR A 379 -23.40 -5.18 1.87
N ASP A 380 -24.26 -5.20 2.88
CA ASP A 380 -24.00 -4.90 4.29
C ASP A 380 -23.21 -3.59 4.53
N CYS A 381 -23.79 -2.46 4.13
CA CYS A 381 -23.17 -1.14 4.32
C CYS A 381 -23.86 -0.33 5.43
N THR A 382 -23.07 0.13 6.41
CA THR A 382 -23.48 1.04 7.49
C THR A 382 -22.83 2.42 7.27
N ALA A 383 -23.63 3.48 7.14
CA ALA A 383 -23.13 4.84 6.91
C ALA A 383 -23.85 5.89 7.78
N VAL A 384 -23.28 7.08 7.94
CA VAL A 384 -24.08 8.25 8.35
C VAL A 384 -24.71 8.90 7.12
N SER A 385 -23.93 9.13 6.07
CA SER A 385 -24.37 9.63 4.76
C SER A 385 -23.84 8.71 3.66
N LEU A 386 -24.71 8.33 2.73
CA LEU A 386 -24.40 7.42 1.64
C LEU A 386 -24.96 7.99 0.33
N VAL A 387 -24.09 8.40 -0.58
CA VAL A 387 -24.44 9.06 -1.85
C VAL A 387 -24.03 8.18 -3.03
N TYR A 388 -24.96 7.94 -3.96
CA TYR A 388 -24.70 7.16 -5.17
C TYR A 388 -24.97 7.96 -6.45
N THR A 389 -23.89 8.39 -7.10
CA THR A 389 -23.90 9.13 -8.37
C THR A 389 -23.50 8.20 -9.53
N THR A 390 -24.47 7.57 -10.21
CA THR A 390 -24.18 6.53 -11.23
C THR A 390 -24.79 6.83 -12.61
N PRO A 391 -24.03 7.45 -13.54
CA PRO A 391 -24.50 7.79 -14.89
C PRO A 391 -25.17 6.68 -15.71
N LYS A 392 -24.86 5.39 -15.51
CA LYS A 392 -25.43 4.29 -16.33
C LYS A 392 -25.64 2.95 -15.61
N LYS A 393 -26.92 2.59 -15.47
CA LYS A 393 -27.51 1.24 -15.26
C LYS A 393 -27.20 0.51 -13.94
N ASN A 394 -28.27 -0.02 -13.35
CA ASN A 394 -28.31 -1.17 -12.44
C ASN A 394 -27.46 -1.04 -11.17
N THR A 395 -27.89 -0.20 -10.23
CA THR A 395 -27.47 -0.34 -8.83
C THR A 395 -28.25 -1.49 -8.19
N LYS A 396 -27.55 -2.47 -7.58
CA LYS A 396 -28.15 -3.43 -6.65
C LYS A 396 -27.59 -3.20 -5.26
N SER A 397 -28.45 -2.89 -4.30
CA SER A 397 -28.12 -3.02 -2.89
C SER A 397 -28.86 -4.19 -2.24
N THR A 398 -28.21 -4.79 -1.25
CA THR A 398 -28.76 -5.73 -0.28
C THR A 398 -28.28 -5.19 1.06
N GLU A 399 -29.20 -4.94 1.99
CA GLU A 399 -28.95 -4.53 3.38
C GLU A 399 -28.03 -3.29 3.51
N CYS A 400 -28.61 -2.09 3.41
CA CYS A 400 -27.92 -0.84 3.79
C CYS A 400 -28.59 -0.18 5.00
N THR A 401 -27.78 0.26 5.96
CA THR A 401 -28.20 1.08 7.10
C THR A 401 -27.54 2.46 7.01
N ALA A 402 -28.32 3.54 6.97
CA ALA A 402 -27.82 4.91 6.86
C ALA A 402 -28.57 5.90 7.78
N LEU A 403 -27.99 7.07 8.10
CA LEU A 403 -28.81 8.21 8.55
C LEU A 403 -29.37 8.99 7.35
N SER A 404 -28.58 9.19 6.30
CA SER A 404 -28.97 9.82 5.04
C SER A 404 -28.50 8.96 3.87
N LEU A 405 -29.39 8.72 2.89
CA LEU A 405 -29.13 7.91 1.70
C LEU A 405 -29.67 8.62 0.46
N GLU A 406 -28.78 9.08 -0.42
CA GLU A 406 -29.11 9.79 -1.67
C GLU A 406 -28.75 8.92 -2.88
N TYR A 407 -29.70 8.77 -3.82
CA TYR A 407 -29.48 8.06 -5.08
C TYR A 407 -29.75 8.98 -6.29
N THR A 408 -28.68 9.48 -6.90
CA THR A 408 -28.72 10.29 -8.12
C THR A 408 -28.29 9.42 -9.31
N THR A 409 -29.28 8.83 -10.02
CA THR A 409 -29.01 7.86 -11.11
C THR A 409 -29.72 8.24 -12.42
N PRO A 410 -28.98 8.67 -13.48
CA PRO A 410 -29.59 9.09 -14.74
C PRO A 410 -30.32 8.02 -15.56
N ASN A 411 -30.22 6.69 -15.30
CA ASN A 411 -30.85 5.69 -16.19
C ASN A 411 -31.08 4.23 -15.71
N LYS A 412 -32.29 3.78 -16.04
CA LYS A 412 -32.90 2.44 -16.24
C LYS A 412 -33.47 1.68 -15.05
N ASN A 413 -32.64 1.13 -14.15
CA ASN A 413 -33.17 0.38 -13.00
C ASN A 413 -32.30 0.56 -11.75
N THR A 414 -32.95 0.79 -10.61
CA THR A 414 -32.39 0.63 -9.27
C THR A 414 -33.14 -0.51 -8.58
N LYS A 415 -32.41 -1.47 -8.00
CA LYS A 415 -32.99 -2.49 -7.12
C LYS A 415 -32.37 -2.41 -5.73
N SER A 416 -33.14 -1.95 -4.76
CA SER A 416 -32.86 -2.25 -3.35
C SER A 416 -33.55 -3.55 -2.95
N THR A 417 -32.93 -4.29 -2.04
CA THR A 417 -33.57 -5.45 -1.39
C THR A 417 -34.07 -5.02 -0.03
N GLU A 418 -33.15 -4.56 0.83
CA GLU A 418 -33.44 -4.05 2.18
C GLU A 418 -32.65 -2.76 2.40
N CYS A 419 -33.30 -1.71 2.91
CA CYS A 419 -32.67 -0.45 3.29
C CYS A 419 -33.33 0.15 4.55
N THR A 420 -32.50 0.53 5.52
CA THR A 420 -32.88 1.25 6.74
C THR A 420 -32.24 2.63 6.72
N ALA A 421 -33.00 3.72 6.61
CA ALA A 421 -32.45 5.08 6.47
C ALA A 421 -33.23 6.14 7.26
N VAL A 422 -32.60 7.02 8.04
CA VAL A 422 -33.37 8.11 8.70
C VAL A 422 -33.90 9.12 7.65
N SER A 423 -33.21 9.31 6.54
CA SER A 423 -33.67 10.09 5.38
C SER A 423 -33.21 9.41 4.09
N LEU A 424 -34.10 9.31 3.11
CA LEU A 424 -33.89 8.58 1.86
C LEU A 424 -34.39 9.40 0.67
N GLU A 425 -33.49 9.81 -0.21
CA GLU A 425 -33.81 10.61 -1.39
C GLU A 425 -33.49 9.83 -2.68
N TYR A 426 -34.45 9.75 -3.61
CA TYR A 426 -34.26 9.13 -4.92
C TYR A 426 -34.55 10.11 -6.06
N THR A 427 -33.49 10.51 -6.77
CA THR A 427 -33.55 11.38 -7.95
C THR A 427 -33.20 10.58 -9.21
N THR A 428 -34.21 10.11 -9.96
CA THR A 428 -34.02 9.17 -11.10
C THR A 428 -34.87 9.51 -12.36
N PRO A 429 -34.28 9.80 -13.55
CA PRO A 429 -35.03 10.26 -14.75
C PRO A 429 -35.81 9.27 -15.66
N ASP A 430 -35.48 7.96 -15.79
CA ASP A 430 -36.17 6.94 -16.64
C ASP A 430 -35.54 5.57 -16.29
N LYS A 431 -36.17 4.43 -15.92
CA LYS A 431 -37.54 3.92 -16.16
C LYS A 431 -38.22 3.26 -14.96
N ASN A 432 -37.51 2.41 -14.23
CA ASN A 432 -38.10 1.54 -13.21
C ASN A 432 -37.31 1.65 -11.89
N THR A 433 -37.99 1.85 -10.77
CA THR A 433 -37.41 1.66 -9.43
C THR A 433 -38.07 0.45 -8.79
N LYS A 434 -37.29 -0.45 -8.19
CA LYS A 434 -37.81 -1.57 -7.40
C LYS A 434 -37.19 -1.61 -6.01
N SER A 435 -38.00 -1.41 -4.98
CA SER A 435 -37.65 -1.76 -3.59
C SER A 435 -38.35 -3.07 -3.22
N THR A 436 -37.71 -3.94 -2.45
CA THR A 436 -38.44 -5.04 -1.79
C THR A 436 -38.91 -4.55 -0.43
N GLU A 437 -37.98 -4.23 0.47
CA GLU A 437 -38.22 -3.82 1.85
C GLU A 437 -37.46 -2.52 2.13
N CYS A 438 -38.13 -1.51 2.67
CA CYS A 438 -37.46 -0.29 3.13
C CYS A 438 -38.10 0.29 4.38
N THR A 439 -37.27 0.53 5.40
CA THR A 439 -37.65 1.22 6.63
C THR A 439 -36.99 2.59 6.65
N ALA A 440 -37.73 3.67 6.86
CA ALA A 440 -37.13 4.99 6.95
C ALA A 440 -37.81 5.97 7.92
N GLY A 441 -37.07 7.01 8.30
CA GLY A 441 -37.65 8.19 8.93
C GLY A 441 -38.45 8.98 7.88
N CYS A 442 -37.75 9.63 6.97
CA CYS A 442 -38.32 10.32 5.81
C CYS A 442 -37.91 9.63 4.51
N GLN A 443 -38.82 9.51 3.55
CA GLN A 443 -38.46 9.18 2.16
C GLN A 443 -39.05 10.21 1.19
N GLU A 444 -38.23 10.67 0.26
CA GLU A 444 -38.64 11.56 -0.83
C GLU A 444 -38.29 10.91 -2.18
N TYR A 445 -39.28 10.78 -3.05
CA TYR A 445 -39.10 10.23 -4.40
C TYR A 445 -39.44 11.28 -5.46
N SER A 446 -38.40 11.88 -6.03
CA SER A 446 -38.50 12.79 -7.17
C SER A 446 -38.09 12.07 -8.46
N THR A 447 -39.04 11.42 -9.12
CA THR A 447 -38.74 10.55 -10.29
C THR A 447 -39.66 10.82 -11.49
N PRO A 448 -39.12 11.25 -12.65
CA PRO A 448 -39.80 11.23 -13.96
C PRO A 448 -39.94 9.83 -14.60
N ALA A 449 -39.94 8.77 -13.80
CA ALA A 449 -39.85 7.38 -14.24
C ALA A 449 -41.11 6.89 -15.00
N LYS A 450 -41.09 5.63 -15.47
CA LYS A 450 -42.25 5.00 -16.13
C LYS A 450 -43.03 4.11 -15.19
N ASN A 451 -42.35 3.33 -14.35
CA ASN A 451 -42.95 2.47 -13.35
C ASN A 451 -42.20 2.60 -12.01
N THR A 452 -42.92 2.64 -10.89
CA THR A 452 -42.36 2.40 -9.56
C THR A 452 -42.97 1.12 -9.01
N GLU A 453 -42.16 0.19 -8.51
CA GLU A 453 -42.58 -1.01 -7.79
C GLU A 453 -41.99 -1.00 -6.38
N SER A 454 -42.81 -1.17 -5.36
CA SER A 454 -42.36 -1.38 -3.99
C SER A 454 -43.24 -2.43 -3.33
N THR A 455 -42.60 -3.43 -2.70
CA THR A 455 -43.34 -4.50 -2.00
C THR A 455 -43.74 -4.03 -0.61
N GLU A 456 -42.77 -3.72 0.25
CA GLU A 456 -42.98 -3.38 1.66
C GLU A 456 -42.20 -2.10 2.00
N CYS A 457 -42.90 -1.10 2.53
CA CYS A 457 -42.28 0.17 2.91
C CYS A 457 -42.87 0.71 4.21
N THR A 458 -42.01 0.89 5.23
CA THR A 458 -42.34 1.54 6.49
C THR A 458 -41.65 2.89 6.58
N ALA A 459 -42.41 3.97 6.74
CA ALA A 459 -41.88 5.32 6.85
C ALA A 459 -42.49 6.08 8.04
N ARG A 460 -41.85 7.13 8.55
CA ARG A 460 -42.56 8.14 9.36
C ARG A 460 -43.23 9.15 8.44
N SER A 461 -42.48 9.70 7.48
CA SER A 461 -42.98 10.60 6.45
C SER A 461 -42.55 10.10 5.07
N LEU A 462 -43.45 10.14 4.10
CA LEU A 462 -43.24 9.57 2.77
C LEU A 462 -43.88 10.48 1.72
N GLU A 463 -43.04 11.13 0.92
CA GLU A 463 -43.45 12.03 -0.16
C GLU A 463 -43.15 11.40 -1.52
N TYR A 464 -44.18 11.31 -2.37
CA TYR A 464 -44.06 10.88 -3.75
C TYR A 464 -44.46 11.99 -4.73
N THR A 465 -43.46 12.58 -5.38
CA THR A 465 -43.66 13.56 -6.46
C THR A 465 -43.26 12.93 -7.80
N THR A 466 -44.26 12.41 -8.53
CA THR A 466 -44.00 11.56 -9.74
C THR A 466 -44.83 11.94 -10.98
N PRO A 467 -44.18 12.35 -12.09
CA PRO A 467 -44.81 12.51 -13.41
C PRO A 467 -45.14 11.19 -14.17
N ASN A 468 -45.34 10.08 -13.47
CA ASN A 468 -45.10 8.73 -13.99
C ASN A 468 -46.23 8.18 -14.90
N LYS A 469 -46.10 6.92 -15.36
CA LYS A 469 -47.20 6.20 -16.03
C LYS A 469 -47.89 5.20 -15.12
N ASN A 470 -47.14 4.39 -14.38
CA ASN A 470 -47.69 3.45 -13.42
C ASN A 470 -46.96 3.49 -12.07
N THR A 471 -47.70 3.37 -10.97
CA THR A 471 -47.15 3.12 -9.63
C THR A 471 -47.81 1.86 -9.08
N ASN A 472 -47.01 0.87 -8.68
CA ASN A 472 -47.45 -0.42 -8.14
C ASN A 472 -46.88 -0.60 -6.73
N ASN A 473 -47.76 -0.46 -5.75
CA ASN A 473 -47.47 -0.54 -4.33
C ASN A 473 -48.16 -1.78 -3.75
N THR A 474 -47.42 -2.68 -3.11
CA THR A 474 -48.05 -3.83 -2.42
C THR A 474 -48.50 -3.41 -1.03
N GLU A 475 -47.58 -3.12 -0.11
CA GLU A 475 -47.84 -2.83 1.31
C GLU A 475 -47.05 -1.59 1.78
N TYR A 476 -47.76 -0.69 2.46
CA TYR A 476 -47.17 0.55 3.00
C TYR A 476 -47.68 0.83 4.41
N THR A 477 -46.77 1.22 5.30
CA THR A 477 -47.09 1.76 6.63
C THR A 477 -46.40 3.13 6.79
N ALA A 478 -47.16 4.20 7.00
CA ALA A 478 -46.62 5.54 7.21
C ALA A 478 -47.27 6.24 8.41
N ALA A 479 -46.62 7.21 9.06
CA ALA A 479 -47.34 8.16 9.89
C ALA A 479 -47.99 9.24 9.01
N SER A 480 -47.24 9.80 8.06
CA SER A 480 -47.71 10.74 7.05
C SER A 480 -47.27 10.27 5.65
N LEU A 481 -48.21 10.27 4.70
CA LEU A 481 -47.98 9.92 3.31
C LEU A 481 -48.63 10.96 2.40
N GLU A 482 -47.82 11.69 1.65
CA GLU A 482 -48.24 12.66 0.64
C GLU A 482 -47.90 12.13 -0.75
N GLN A 483 -48.90 12.02 -1.64
CA GLN A 483 -48.71 11.54 -3.00
C GLN A 483 -49.23 12.53 -4.04
N THR A 484 -48.30 13.29 -4.62
CA THR A 484 -48.54 14.14 -5.79
C THR A 484 -48.13 13.38 -7.06
N THR A 485 -49.09 12.75 -7.73
CA THR A 485 -48.80 11.92 -8.92
C THR A 485 -49.55 12.40 -10.17
N GLN A 486 -48.81 12.68 -11.25
CA GLN A 486 -49.40 12.86 -12.59
C GLN A 486 -49.54 11.52 -13.30
N ALA A 487 -49.79 10.45 -12.54
CA ALA A 487 -49.73 9.08 -13.01
C ALA A 487 -50.99 8.65 -13.77
N LYS A 488 -50.81 7.87 -14.85
CA LYS A 488 -51.95 7.33 -15.60
C LYS A 488 -52.66 6.18 -14.87
N ASN A 489 -51.92 5.37 -14.12
CA ASN A 489 -52.45 4.29 -13.30
C ASN A 489 -51.69 4.18 -11.97
N THR A 490 -52.37 4.38 -10.84
CA THR A 490 -51.83 4.03 -9.52
C THR A 490 -52.54 2.78 -8.99
N LYS A 491 -51.78 1.77 -8.56
CA LYS A 491 -52.30 0.57 -7.89
C LYS A 491 -51.65 0.42 -6.51
N SER A 492 -52.44 0.57 -5.45
CA SER A 492 -52.07 0.11 -4.11
C SER A 492 -52.83 -1.18 -3.79
N THR A 493 -52.16 -2.14 -3.15
CA THR A 493 -52.83 -3.33 -2.62
C THR A 493 -53.28 -3.01 -1.20
N GLU A 494 -52.36 -2.75 -0.29
CA GLU A 494 -52.60 -2.37 1.11
C GLU A 494 -51.86 -1.06 1.44
N CYS A 495 -52.46 -0.22 2.28
CA CYS A 495 -51.86 1.03 2.76
C CYS A 495 -52.41 1.38 4.13
N THR A 496 -51.53 1.58 5.11
CA THR A 496 -51.87 2.02 6.47
C THR A 496 -51.17 3.35 6.75
N ALA A 497 -51.93 4.37 7.15
CA ALA A 497 -51.40 5.70 7.47
C ALA A 497 -52.08 6.31 8.72
N LEU A 498 -51.45 7.30 9.37
CA LEU A 498 -52.22 8.21 10.24
C LEU A 498 -52.83 9.32 9.37
N SER A 499 -52.01 10.00 8.56
CA SER A 499 -52.45 11.03 7.61
C SER A 499 -52.04 10.65 6.19
N LEU A 500 -53.00 10.71 5.26
CA LEU A 500 -52.85 10.28 3.88
C LEU A 500 -53.43 11.33 2.94
N GLU A 501 -52.59 12.01 2.17
CA GLU A 501 -52.98 13.00 1.18
C GLU A 501 -52.67 12.49 -0.24
N TYR A 502 -53.67 12.51 -1.11
CA TYR A 502 -53.53 12.15 -2.52
C TYR A 502 -53.96 13.30 -3.43
N SER A 503 -53.03 13.78 -4.25
CA SER A 503 -53.27 14.78 -5.30
C SER A 503 -52.97 14.16 -6.67
N THR A 504 -54.01 13.92 -7.49
CA THR A 504 -53.85 13.24 -8.80
C THR A 504 -54.59 13.94 -9.96
N PRO A 505 -53.85 14.46 -10.97
CA PRO A 505 -54.48 15.09 -12.14
C PRO A 505 -55.05 14.17 -13.24
N ASP A 506 -54.74 12.85 -13.23
CA ASP A 506 -54.93 11.96 -14.40
C ASP A 506 -55.66 10.63 -14.06
N LYS A 507 -55.79 9.73 -15.05
CA LYS A 507 -57.04 8.98 -15.31
C LYS A 507 -57.51 7.85 -14.38
N ASN A 508 -56.64 7.05 -13.76
CA ASN A 508 -57.07 5.84 -13.04
C ASN A 508 -56.29 5.62 -11.73
N THR A 509 -57.01 5.52 -10.61
CA THR A 509 -56.44 5.04 -9.33
C THR A 509 -57.21 3.82 -8.86
N LYS A 510 -56.50 2.74 -8.54
CA LYS A 510 -57.06 1.52 -7.96
C LYS A 510 -56.39 1.17 -6.64
N ASN A 511 -57.04 1.51 -5.54
CA ASN A 511 -56.65 1.02 -4.22
C ASN A 511 -57.50 -0.21 -3.89
N THR A 512 -56.86 -1.24 -3.31
CA THR A 512 -57.56 -2.46 -2.92
C THR A 512 -58.03 -2.30 -1.48
N GLU A 513 -57.11 -2.09 -0.54
CA GLU A 513 -57.39 -1.83 0.87
C GLU A 513 -56.57 -0.61 1.35
N CYS A 514 -57.21 0.31 2.08
CA CYS A 514 -56.56 1.49 2.65
C CYS A 514 -57.16 1.81 4.04
N THR A 515 -56.30 1.94 5.05
CA THR A 515 -56.66 2.34 6.41
C THR A 515 -55.96 3.64 6.78
N ALA A 516 -56.70 4.66 7.18
CA ALA A 516 -56.16 5.95 7.60
C ALA A 516 -56.90 6.55 8.81
N VAL A 517 -56.24 7.40 9.61
CA VAL A 517 -56.96 8.23 10.59
C VAL A 517 -57.56 9.45 9.88
N SER A 518 -56.80 10.09 8.99
CA SER A 518 -57.23 11.17 8.11
C SER A 518 -56.83 10.85 6.67
N LEU A 519 -57.79 10.89 5.75
CA LEU A 519 -57.61 10.67 4.33
C LEU A 519 -58.16 11.87 3.55
N GLU A 520 -57.28 12.64 2.91
CA GLU A 520 -57.65 13.70 1.97
C GLU A 520 -57.38 13.23 0.53
N TYR A 521 -58.37 13.41 -0.33
CA TYR A 521 -58.33 12.91 -1.70
C TYR A 521 -58.79 13.97 -2.70
N SER A 522 -57.82 14.59 -3.38
CA SER A 522 -58.02 15.62 -4.39
C SER A 522 -57.71 15.06 -5.79
N THR A 523 -58.71 15.06 -6.68
CA THR A 523 -58.52 14.62 -8.07
C THR A 523 -59.20 15.55 -9.05
N SER A 524 -58.67 15.65 -10.28
CA SER A 524 -59.33 16.37 -11.37
C SER A 524 -60.06 15.47 -12.39
N ASP A 525 -59.87 14.14 -12.33
CA ASP A 525 -60.16 13.26 -13.48
C ASP A 525 -61.12 12.08 -13.19
N LYS A 526 -61.14 11.08 -14.08
CA LYS A 526 -62.39 10.37 -14.42
C LYS A 526 -62.67 9.03 -13.76
N ASN A 527 -61.72 8.21 -13.28
CA ASN A 527 -62.06 6.88 -12.74
C ASN A 527 -61.22 6.49 -11.51
N THR A 528 -61.70 6.80 -10.31
CA THR A 528 -61.18 6.19 -9.08
C THR A 528 -61.97 4.92 -8.76
N LYS A 529 -61.29 3.79 -8.56
CA LYS A 529 -61.88 2.58 -7.96
C LYS A 529 -61.19 2.25 -6.64
N SER A 530 -61.89 2.46 -5.53
CA SER A 530 -61.52 1.84 -4.25
C SER A 530 -62.28 0.52 -4.12
N THR A 531 -61.63 -0.51 -3.57
CA THR A 531 -62.34 -1.74 -3.21
C THR A 531 -62.81 -1.59 -1.77
N GLU A 532 -61.88 -1.49 -0.84
CA GLU A 532 -62.11 -1.28 0.59
C GLU A 532 -61.36 -0.04 1.10
N CYS A 533 -62.01 0.82 1.88
CA CYS A 533 -61.32 1.88 2.62
C CYS A 533 -61.91 2.13 4.01
N THR A 534 -61.05 2.33 5.00
CA THR A 534 -61.42 2.66 6.39
C THR A 534 -60.73 3.97 6.79
N ALA A 535 -61.51 4.99 7.14
CA ALA A 535 -61.00 6.30 7.53
C ALA A 535 -61.61 6.78 8.85
N GLY A 536 -60.83 7.44 9.71
CA GLY A 536 -61.41 8.25 10.80
C GLY A 536 -62.15 9.45 10.23
N SER A 537 -61.46 10.24 9.40
CA SER A 537 -62.00 11.35 8.62
C SER A 537 -61.59 11.19 7.16
N LEU A 538 -62.57 11.36 6.25
CA LEU A 538 -62.38 11.32 4.80
C LEU A 538 -62.86 12.63 4.19
N GLU A 539 -61.93 13.41 3.63
CA GLU A 539 -62.25 14.56 2.77
C GLU A 539 -62.01 14.19 1.30
N TYR A 540 -63.01 14.42 0.46
CA TYR A 540 -62.96 14.05 -0.95
C TYR A 540 -63.42 15.20 -1.85
N THR A 541 -62.48 15.70 -2.67
CA THR A 541 -62.70 16.78 -3.63
C THR A 541 -62.49 16.29 -5.06
N ALA A 542 -63.56 16.31 -5.86
CA ALA A 542 -63.50 15.91 -7.28
C ALA A 542 -64.50 16.68 -8.17
N PRO A 543 -64.13 17.03 -9.42
CA PRO A 543 -65.02 17.74 -10.35
C PRO A 543 -65.85 16.83 -11.27
N ASN A 544 -65.65 15.50 -11.26
CA ASN A 544 -66.22 14.58 -12.27
C ASN A 544 -66.79 13.25 -11.73
N LYS A 545 -67.56 12.55 -12.58
CA LYS A 545 -68.72 11.72 -12.19
C LYS A 545 -68.53 10.22 -11.95
N ASN A 546 -67.33 9.66 -12.08
CA ASN A 546 -67.16 8.20 -12.32
C ASN A 546 -66.38 7.46 -11.21
N THR A 547 -66.45 7.94 -9.98
CA THR A 547 -65.92 7.24 -8.80
C THR A 547 -66.76 6.00 -8.48
N LYS A 548 -66.10 4.84 -8.31
CA LYS A 548 -66.71 3.61 -7.78
C LYS A 548 -65.94 3.17 -6.55
N SER A 549 -66.43 3.53 -5.37
CA SER A 549 -66.10 2.75 -4.18
C SER A 549 -66.94 1.48 -4.15
N THR A 550 -66.43 0.42 -3.52
CA THR A 550 -67.19 -0.81 -3.28
C THR A 550 -67.61 -0.85 -1.81
N GLU A 551 -66.67 -0.66 -0.89
CA GLU A 551 -66.90 -0.66 0.56
C GLU A 551 -66.01 0.42 1.22
N CYS A 552 -66.55 1.61 1.49
CA CYS A 552 -65.81 2.64 2.25
C CYS A 552 -66.56 3.01 3.53
N THR A 553 -65.86 2.89 4.66
CA THR A 553 -66.34 3.20 6.00
C THR A 553 -65.57 4.41 6.53
N ALA A 554 -66.30 5.44 6.95
CA ALA A 554 -65.70 6.62 7.57
C ALA A 554 -66.51 7.06 8.80
N VAL A 555 -65.85 7.56 9.84
CA VAL A 555 -66.54 8.17 11.00
C VAL A 555 -67.01 9.60 10.66
N SER A 556 -66.19 10.33 9.92
CA SER A 556 -66.55 11.63 9.33
C SER A 556 -66.26 11.64 7.83
N LEU A 557 -67.19 12.19 7.04
CA LEU A 557 -67.10 12.28 5.58
C LEU A 557 -67.47 13.69 5.10
N GLU A 558 -66.53 14.39 4.47
CA GLU A 558 -66.76 15.65 3.78
C GLU A 558 -66.55 15.46 2.26
N TYR A 559 -67.54 15.87 1.47
CA TYR A 559 -67.59 15.56 0.04
C TYR A 559 -67.92 16.80 -0.80
N THR A 560 -66.88 17.37 -1.42
CA THR A 560 -66.97 18.63 -2.14
C THR A 560 -67.00 18.39 -3.64
N THR A 561 -68.19 18.52 -4.25
CA THR A 561 -68.40 18.41 -5.70
C THR A 561 -68.97 19.69 -6.32
N PRO A 562 -68.27 20.31 -7.29
CA PRO A 562 -68.80 21.46 -8.05
C PRO A 562 -69.98 21.14 -8.99
N ASN A 563 -70.40 19.88 -9.15
CA ASN A 563 -71.19 19.43 -10.31
C ASN A 563 -72.37 18.51 -9.96
N LYS A 564 -73.61 18.94 -10.25
CA LYS A 564 -74.87 18.46 -9.65
C LYS A 564 -75.36 17.03 -9.98
N ASN A 565 -74.57 16.20 -10.69
CA ASN A 565 -75.05 14.92 -11.25
C ASN A 565 -74.11 13.74 -10.90
N ALA A 566 -73.75 13.58 -9.63
CA ALA A 566 -73.07 12.38 -9.13
C ALA A 566 -74.07 11.24 -8.86
N LYS A 567 -73.64 9.98 -9.03
CA LYS A 567 -74.43 8.79 -8.66
C LYS A 567 -73.71 8.03 -7.56
N THR A 568 -74.09 8.31 -6.32
CA THR A 568 -73.52 7.70 -5.11
C THR A 568 -73.80 6.20 -5.09
N THR A 569 -72.77 5.41 -4.76
CA THR A 569 -72.90 4.01 -4.30
C THR A 569 -72.63 4.03 -2.79
N GLU A 570 -73.21 3.11 -2.03
CA GLU A 570 -73.35 3.22 -0.57
C GLU A 570 -72.04 3.58 0.17
N TYR A 571 -72.12 4.62 1.01
CA TYR A 571 -71.11 4.96 2.01
C TYR A 571 -71.73 4.73 3.38
N THR A 572 -71.08 3.94 4.22
CA THR A 572 -71.58 3.62 5.56
C THR A 572 -70.87 4.50 6.57
N ALA A 573 -71.56 5.55 7.04
CA ALA A 573 -71.11 6.32 8.19
C ALA A 573 -71.40 5.49 9.47
N ALA A 574 -70.35 5.16 10.22
CA ALA A 574 -70.50 4.41 11.46
C ALA A 574 -70.87 5.36 12.62
N SER A 575 -72.16 5.41 12.98
CA SER A 575 -72.59 6.03 14.23
C SER A 575 -72.08 5.23 15.41
N LEU A 576 -71.14 5.79 16.18
CA LEU A 576 -70.70 5.25 17.46
C LEU A 576 -71.76 5.54 18.53
N GLU A 577 -72.38 4.48 19.07
CA GLU A 577 -73.07 4.49 20.38
C GLU A 577 -72.10 4.10 21.51
#